data_AF-A0A1F6U568-F1
#
_entry.id   AF-A0A1F6U568-F1
#
_cell.length_a   1.000
_cell.length_b   1.000
_cell.length_c   1.000
_cell.angle_alpha   90.00
_cell.angle_beta   90.00
_cell.angle_gamma   90.00
#
_symmetry.space_group_name_H-M   'P 1'
#
loop_
_entity.id
_entity.type
_entity.pdbx_description
1 polymer ?
#
loop_
_entity_poly.entity_id
_entity_poly.type
_entity_poly.pdbx_seq_one_letter_code
_entity_poly.pdbx_strand_id
1 'polypeptide(L)'
;MSKRKKERARQRELAQDFSGVNLTPDSFHAFYTKFISLRFPMKIAQVLELRYLINHTVDKYKEPPATPSYRQFRESLQSALDSFAIDNRRHSERMLKILSMFRDIHYAHSIASRDAERRLREAMARNRDEYAKAVRYGLFFIFAGVSFIVMWLAMASPSVIVKLLPVAYAWLALRYFHKLPGLEKEYEKSTLDVNDVLRRRVDSLNWKTLIHKLALVLGYKRVPGVEVFDVDVDHDQINRSAYH
;
A
#
# COMPACT_ATOMS: atom_id res chain seq x y z
N MET A 1 35.02 12.79 -11.46
CA MET A 1 33.56 12.52 -11.33
C MET A 1 33.01 13.26 -10.09
N SER A 2 32.11 14.26 -10.25
CA SER A 2 31.64 15.14 -9.17
C SER A 2 30.88 14.41 -8.05
N LYS A 3 31.01 14.85 -6.78
CA LYS A 3 30.31 14.29 -5.60
C LYS A 3 28.80 14.13 -5.82
N ARG A 4 28.16 15.12 -6.47
CA ARG A 4 26.73 15.08 -6.83
C ARG A 4 26.38 13.95 -7.81
N LYS A 5 27.29 13.58 -8.72
CA LYS A 5 27.07 12.49 -9.68
C LYS A 5 27.15 11.12 -8.99
N LYS A 6 28.09 10.96 -8.04
CA LYS A 6 28.21 9.74 -7.22
C LYS A 6 27.00 9.54 -6.30
N GLU A 7 26.51 10.61 -5.67
CA GLU A 7 25.34 10.56 -4.79
C GLU A 7 24.06 10.22 -5.57
N ARG A 8 23.87 10.81 -6.75
CA ARG A 8 22.77 10.44 -7.66
C ARG A 8 22.86 8.99 -8.15
N ALA A 9 24.06 8.48 -8.41
CA ALA A 9 24.26 7.08 -8.79
C ALA A 9 23.90 6.13 -7.64
N ARG A 10 24.35 6.43 -6.42
CA ARG A 10 24.03 5.64 -5.21
C ARG A 10 22.54 5.65 -4.88
N GLN A 11 21.87 6.80 -5.03
CA GLN A 11 20.41 6.89 -4.88
C GLN A 11 19.66 6.06 -5.94
N ARG A 12 20.18 5.97 -7.17
CA ARG A 12 19.61 5.11 -8.21
C ARG A 12 19.78 3.63 -7.88
N GLU A 13 20.96 3.24 -7.40
CA GLU A 13 21.23 1.86 -7.00
C GLU A 13 20.28 1.41 -5.88
N LEU A 14 20.11 2.23 -4.83
CA LEU A 14 19.17 1.95 -3.74
C LEU A 14 17.71 1.91 -4.21
N ALA A 15 17.34 2.74 -5.20
CA ALA A 15 16.00 2.74 -5.77
C ALA A 15 15.71 1.48 -6.63
N GLN A 16 16.74 0.87 -7.21
CA GLN A 16 16.68 -0.31 -8.07
C GLN A 16 16.96 -1.62 -7.31
N ASP A 17 17.16 -1.55 -5.99
CA ASP A 17 17.35 -2.71 -5.14
C ASP A 17 15.98 -3.38 -4.82
N PHE A 18 15.88 -4.66 -5.16
CA PHE A 18 14.72 -5.52 -4.95
C PHE A 18 14.95 -6.58 -3.85
N SER A 19 16.11 -6.59 -3.19
CA SER A 19 16.56 -7.63 -2.24
C SER A 19 15.71 -7.84 -0.97
N GLY A 20 14.63 -7.07 -0.79
CA GLY A 20 13.66 -7.25 0.29
C GLY A 20 12.20 -7.13 -0.16
N VAL A 21 11.92 -7.12 -1.47
CA VAL A 21 10.57 -6.95 -2.00
C VAL A 21 10.05 -8.29 -2.50
N ASN A 22 9.01 -8.81 -1.85
CA ASN A 22 8.31 -9.99 -2.33
C ASN A 22 7.18 -9.60 -3.30
N LEU A 23 6.76 -10.53 -4.16
CA LEU A 23 5.55 -10.38 -4.97
C LEU A 23 4.35 -10.93 -4.19
N THR A 24 3.87 -10.17 -3.21
CA THR A 24 2.66 -10.49 -2.43
C THR A 24 1.65 -9.35 -2.49
N PRO A 25 0.36 -9.58 -2.18
CA PRO A 25 -0.65 -8.52 -2.17
C PRO A 25 -0.28 -7.33 -1.27
N ASP A 26 0.32 -7.57 -0.11
CA ASP A 26 0.68 -6.51 0.85
C ASP A 26 1.84 -5.64 0.36
N SER A 27 2.81 -6.25 -0.30
CA SER A 27 4.02 -5.58 -0.81
C SER A 27 3.88 -5.13 -2.28
N PHE A 28 2.72 -5.39 -2.90
CA PHE A 28 2.47 -5.13 -4.31
C PHE A 28 2.68 -3.67 -4.70
N HIS A 29 2.20 -2.73 -3.89
CA HIS A 29 2.38 -1.29 -4.15
C HIS A 29 3.86 -0.91 -4.25
N ALA A 30 4.68 -1.36 -3.29
CA ALA A 30 6.11 -1.06 -3.28
C ALA A 30 6.81 -1.70 -4.49
N PHE A 31 6.49 -2.95 -4.81
CA PHE A 31 6.98 -3.63 -5.99
C PHE A 31 6.59 -2.90 -7.28
N TYR A 32 5.30 -2.64 -7.47
CA TYR A 32 4.75 -2.06 -8.70
C TYR A 32 5.29 -0.66 -8.97
N THR A 33 5.31 0.21 -7.95
CA THR A 33 5.85 1.57 -8.08
C THR A 33 7.35 1.55 -8.39
N LYS A 34 8.13 0.67 -7.76
CA LYS A 34 9.55 0.48 -8.12
C LYS A 34 9.69 -0.03 -9.56
N PHE A 35 8.95 -1.09 -9.92
CA PHE A 35 9.03 -1.71 -11.24
C PHE A 35 8.65 -0.73 -12.37
N ILE A 36 7.54 0.00 -12.22
CA ILE A 36 7.06 0.98 -13.20
C ILE A 36 7.97 2.22 -13.28
N SER A 37 8.81 2.48 -12.28
CA SER A 37 9.79 3.58 -12.28
C SER A 37 11.20 3.18 -12.73
N LEU A 38 11.46 1.88 -12.97
CA LEU A 38 12.75 1.40 -13.49
C LEU A 38 13.20 2.16 -14.75
N ARG A 39 14.48 2.52 -14.78
CA ARG A 39 15.15 3.15 -15.92
C ARG A 39 16.27 2.24 -16.36
N PHE A 40 16.40 2.04 -17.66
CA PHE A 40 17.49 1.28 -18.27
C PHE A 40 18.59 2.24 -18.74
N PRO A 41 19.87 1.82 -18.78
CA PRO A 41 20.40 0.50 -18.35
C PRO A 41 20.34 0.29 -16.82
N MET A 42 20.31 -0.98 -16.39
CA MET A 42 20.39 -1.39 -14.98
C MET A 42 21.57 -2.33 -14.74
N LYS A 43 22.02 -2.47 -13.49
CA LYS A 43 23.08 -3.44 -13.16
C LYS A 43 22.60 -4.87 -13.42
N ILE A 44 23.48 -5.72 -13.96
CA ILE A 44 23.17 -7.13 -14.25
C ILE A 44 22.64 -7.86 -13.01
N ALA A 45 23.28 -7.67 -11.86
CA ALA A 45 22.87 -8.30 -10.60
C ALA A 45 21.39 -8.03 -10.27
N GLN A 46 20.95 -6.78 -10.35
CA GLN A 46 19.56 -6.37 -10.07
C GLN A 46 18.57 -6.97 -11.08
N VAL A 47 18.97 -7.09 -12.36
CA VAL A 47 18.13 -7.74 -13.36
C VAL A 47 17.99 -9.23 -13.06
N LEU A 48 19.10 -9.91 -12.73
CA LEU A 48 19.07 -11.34 -12.42
C LEU A 48 18.21 -11.62 -11.19
N GLU A 49 18.32 -10.80 -10.14
CA GLU A 49 17.44 -10.87 -8.97
C GLU A 49 15.96 -10.68 -9.35
N LEU A 50 15.66 -9.65 -10.15
CA LEU A 50 14.29 -9.38 -10.58
C LEU A 50 13.73 -10.50 -11.47
N ARG A 51 14.55 -11.06 -12.37
CA ARG A 51 14.20 -12.25 -13.16
C ARG A 51 13.95 -13.46 -12.27
N TYR A 52 14.82 -13.68 -11.30
CA TYR A 52 14.69 -14.79 -10.36
C TYR A 52 13.38 -14.67 -9.58
N LEU A 53 13.13 -13.50 -8.98
CA LEU A 53 11.91 -13.21 -8.22
C LEU A 53 10.66 -13.44 -9.07
N ILE A 54 10.58 -12.84 -10.26
CA ILE A 54 9.41 -13.00 -11.15
C ILE A 54 9.23 -14.47 -11.53
N ASN A 55 10.28 -15.15 -12.01
CA ASN A 55 10.15 -16.54 -12.44
C ASN A 55 9.76 -17.46 -11.28
N HIS A 56 10.38 -17.29 -10.11
CA HIS A 56 10.10 -18.09 -8.93
C HIS A 56 8.64 -17.93 -8.46
N THR A 57 8.11 -16.71 -8.47
CA THR A 57 6.70 -16.47 -8.10
C THR A 57 5.74 -17.04 -9.15
N VAL A 58 6.07 -16.92 -10.43
CA VAL A 58 5.26 -17.45 -11.56
C VAL A 58 5.25 -18.96 -11.61
N ASP A 59 6.35 -19.61 -11.24
CA ASP A 59 6.42 -21.07 -11.16
C ASP A 59 5.53 -21.61 -10.04
N LYS A 60 5.43 -20.88 -8.93
CA LYS A 60 4.51 -21.20 -7.81
C LYS A 60 3.06 -20.80 -8.08
N TYR A 61 2.81 -19.92 -9.05
CA TYR A 61 1.47 -19.46 -9.39
C TYR A 61 0.66 -20.53 -10.11
N LYS A 62 -0.54 -20.78 -9.58
CA LYS A 62 -1.55 -21.65 -10.19
C LYS A 62 -2.53 -20.77 -10.95
N GLU A 63 -2.65 -21.02 -12.26
CA GLU A 63 -3.59 -20.27 -13.10
C GLU A 63 -5.04 -20.54 -12.65
N PRO A 64 -5.90 -19.50 -12.60
CA PRO A 64 -7.32 -19.65 -12.37
C PRO A 64 -7.97 -20.55 -13.42
N PRO A 65 -9.06 -21.25 -13.07
CA PRO A 65 -9.84 -21.99 -14.06
C PRO A 65 -10.32 -21.06 -15.17
N ALA A 66 -10.42 -21.58 -16.40
CA ALA A 66 -10.78 -20.83 -17.60
C ALA A 66 -12.26 -20.42 -17.60
N THR A 67 -12.59 -19.42 -16.78
CA THR A 67 -13.90 -18.74 -16.82
C THR A 67 -14.00 -17.86 -18.07
N PRO A 68 -15.21 -17.57 -18.58
CA PRO A 68 -15.39 -16.71 -19.75
C PRO A 68 -14.71 -15.34 -19.63
N SER A 69 -14.76 -14.72 -18.44
CA SER A 69 -14.08 -13.45 -18.15
C SER A 69 -12.56 -13.57 -18.19
N TYR A 70 -12.00 -14.68 -17.67
CA TYR A 70 -10.56 -14.93 -17.71
C TYR A 70 -10.07 -15.17 -19.15
N ARG A 71 -10.87 -15.85 -19.97
CA ARG A 71 -10.57 -16.07 -21.39
C ARG A 71 -10.51 -14.76 -22.17
N GLN A 72 -11.53 -13.90 -22.04
CA GLN A 72 -11.55 -12.59 -22.70
C GLN A 72 -10.35 -11.71 -22.31
N PHE A 73 -9.99 -11.72 -21.03
CA PHE A 73 -8.80 -11.01 -20.56
C PHE A 73 -7.52 -11.56 -21.19
N ARG A 74 -7.34 -12.89 -21.20
CA ARG A 74 -6.18 -13.54 -21.80
C ARG A 74 -6.06 -13.20 -23.29
N GLU A 75 -7.17 -13.19 -24.02
CA GLU A 75 -7.22 -12.79 -25.43
C GLU A 75 -6.82 -11.32 -25.62
N SER A 76 -7.32 -10.42 -24.77
CA SER A 76 -6.93 -9.00 -24.82
C SER A 76 -5.44 -8.78 -24.54
N LEU A 77 -4.87 -9.53 -23.59
CA LEU A 77 -3.45 -9.49 -23.30
C LEU A 77 -2.61 -10.11 -24.42
N GLN A 78 -3.08 -11.19 -25.03
CA GLN A 78 -2.39 -11.81 -26.16
C GLN A 78 -2.31 -10.83 -27.33
N SER A 79 -3.42 -10.18 -27.68
CA SER A 79 -3.44 -9.13 -28.71
C SER A 79 -2.49 -7.98 -28.38
N ALA A 80 -2.43 -7.57 -27.11
CA ALA A 80 -1.48 -6.57 -26.66
C ALA A 80 -0.03 -7.06 -26.81
N LEU A 81 0.28 -8.31 -26.44
CA LEU A 81 1.61 -8.92 -26.56
C LEU A 81 2.08 -9.04 -28.02
N ASP A 82 1.17 -9.41 -28.92
CA ASP A 82 1.46 -9.50 -30.35
C ASP A 82 1.95 -8.16 -30.91
N SER A 83 1.40 -7.04 -30.42
CA SER A 83 1.84 -5.69 -30.81
C SER A 83 3.28 -5.34 -30.37
N PHE A 84 3.86 -6.09 -29.43
CA PHE A 84 5.22 -5.86 -28.94
C PHE A 84 6.30 -6.68 -29.68
N ALA A 85 5.92 -7.50 -30.67
CA ALA A 85 6.78 -8.37 -31.46
C ALA A 85 7.59 -9.38 -30.61
N ILE A 86 6.89 -10.17 -29.79
CA ILE A 86 7.48 -11.32 -29.08
C ILE A 86 7.30 -12.55 -29.97
N ASP A 87 8.29 -12.83 -30.82
CA ASP A 87 8.15 -13.82 -31.89
C ASP A 87 8.12 -15.28 -31.38
N ASN A 88 8.64 -15.53 -30.17
CA ASN A 88 8.68 -16.88 -29.61
C ASN A 88 7.41 -17.20 -28.83
N ARG A 89 6.62 -18.18 -29.31
CA ARG A 89 5.40 -18.68 -28.67
C ARG A 89 5.58 -19.03 -27.19
N ARG A 90 6.70 -19.67 -26.82
CA ARG A 90 7.00 -20.03 -25.43
C ARG A 90 7.18 -18.79 -24.55
N HIS A 91 7.80 -17.73 -25.08
CA HIS A 91 7.96 -16.47 -24.36
C HIS A 91 6.62 -15.74 -24.23
N SER A 92 5.77 -15.78 -25.25
CA SER A 92 4.42 -15.22 -25.20
C SER A 92 3.56 -15.92 -24.14
N GLU A 93 3.53 -17.26 -24.13
CA GLU A 93 2.78 -18.04 -23.14
C GLU A 93 3.27 -17.79 -21.71
N ARG A 94 4.60 -17.72 -21.52
CA ARG A 94 5.19 -17.38 -20.22
C ARG A 94 4.85 -15.96 -19.79
N MET A 95 4.92 -14.99 -20.71
CA MET A 95 4.56 -13.60 -20.45
C MET A 95 3.09 -13.47 -20.08
N LEU A 96 2.18 -14.17 -20.77
CA LEU A 96 0.77 -14.22 -20.41
C LEU A 96 0.59 -14.73 -18.98
N LYS A 97 1.26 -15.83 -18.60
CA LYS A 97 1.19 -16.37 -17.24
C LYS A 97 1.65 -15.34 -16.20
N ILE A 98 2.73 -14.61 -16.49
CA ILE A 98 3.23 -13.52 -15.64
C ILE A 98 2.18 -12.42 -15.49
N LEU A 99 1.60 -11.95 -16.58
CA LEU A 99 0.60 -10.87 -16.57
C LEU A 99 -0.69 -11.28 -15.85
N SER A 100 -1.15 -12.53 -16.01
CA SER A 100 -2.26 -13.09 -15.23
C SER A 100 -1.95 -13.08 -13.73
N MET A 101 -0.75 -13.52 -13.34
CA MET A 101 -0.32 -13.45 -11.94
C MET A 101 -0.32 -12.01 -11.41
N PHE A 102 0.21 -11.04 -12.18
CA PHE A 102 0.18 -9.63 -11.81
C PHE A 102 -1.25 -9.09 -11.61
N ARG A 103 -2.18 -9.49 -12.48
CA ARG A 103 -3.60 -9.17 -12.32
C ARG A 103 -4.15 -9.70 -11.00
N ASP A 104 -3.89 -10.97 -10.69
CA ASP A 104 -4.48 -11.61 -9.52
C ASP A 104 -3.91 -11.02 -8.22
N ILE A 105 -2.60 -10.75 -8.18
CA ILE A 105 -1.98 -10.06 -7.04
C ILE A 105 -2.55 -8.64 -6.89
N HIS A 106 -2.71 -7.91 -7.99
CA HIS A 106 -3.33 -6.58 -7.98
C HIS A 106 -4.79 -6.62 -7.51
N TYR A 107 -5.55 -7.61 -7.95
CA TYR A 107 -6.94 -7.79 -7.54
C TYR A 107 -7.03 -8.09 -6.03
N ALA A 108 -6.20 -9.00 -5.53
CA ALA A 108 -6.10 -9.29 -4.10
C ALA A 108 -5.69 -8.06 -3.29
N HIS A 109 -4.70 -7.29 -3.77
CA HIS A 109 -4.27 -6.03 -3.16
C HIS A 109 -5.40 -4.99 -3.14
N SER A 110 -6.16 -4.86 -4.23
CA SER A 110 -7.28 -3.92 -4.35
C SER A 110 -8.41 -4.26 -3.38
N ILE A 111 -8.77 -5.54 -3.26
CA ILE A 111 -9.75 -6.00 -2.27
C ILE A 111 -9.24 -5.71 -0.85
N ALA A 112 -8.01 -6.10 -0.53
CA ALA A 112 -7.44 -5.88 0.79
C ALA A 112 -7.39 -4.38 1.16
N SER A 113 -7.03 -3.50 0.22
CA SER A 113 -7.05 -2.05 0.40
C SER A 113 -8.46 -1.51 0.63
N ARG A 114 -9.47 -2.01 -0.09
CA ARG A 114 -10.87 -1.60 0.08
C ARG A 114 -11.44 -2.07 1.41
N ASP A 115 -11.14 -3.30 1.81
CA ASP A 115 -11.57 -3.85 3.09
C ASP A 115 -10.91 -3.12 4.26
N ALA A 116 -9.63 -2.78 4.15
CA ALA A 116 -8.92 -1.98 5.14
C ALA A 116 -9.53 -0.57 5.27
N GLU A 117 -9.78 0.11 4.14
CA GLU A 117 -10.46 1.41 4.12
C GLU A 117 -11.83 1.32 4.79
N ARG A 118 -12.64 0.32 4.42
CA ARG A 118 -13.98 0.12 4.98
C ARG A 118 -13.93 -0.06 6.49
N ARG A 119 -13.05 -0.95 7.00
CA ARG A 119 -12.90 -1.19 8.44
C ARG A 119 -12.51 0.08 9.20
N LEU A 120 -11.60 0.88 8.64
CA LEU A 120 -11.17 2.15 9.23
C LEU A 120 -12.31 3.18 9.23
N ARG A 121 -13.05 3.31 8.13
CA ARG A 121 -14.22 4.21 8.06
C ARG A 121 -15.32 3.79 9.04
N GLU A 122 -15.58 2.50 9.18
CA GLU A 122 -16.51 1.97 10.19
C GLU A 122 -16.02 2.28 11.61
N ALA A 123 -14.72 2.18 11.88
CA ALA A 123 -14.14 2.58 13.17
C ALA A 123 -14.30 4.08 13.44
N MET A 124 -14.06 4.94 12.43
CA MET A 124 -14.29 6.37 12.53
C MET A 124 -15.76 6.73 12.80
N ALA A 125 -16.69 6.02 12.15
CA ALA A 125 -18.13 6.20 12.39
C ALA A 125 -18.51 5.83 13.83
N ARG A 126 -18.05 4.66 14.32
CA ARG A 126 -18.25 4.25 15.73
C ARG A 126 -17.65 5.27 16.70
N ASN A 127 -16.45 5.76 16.43
CA ASN A 127 -15.80 6.76 17.27
C ASN A 127 -16.58 8.09 17.32
N ARG A 128 -17.12 8.53 16.17
CA ARG A 128 -17.98 9.72 16.10
C ARG A 128 -19.27 9.53 16.92
N ASP A 129 -19.87 8.35 16.85
CA ASP A 129 -21.06 8.02 17.65
C ASP A 129 -20.74 7.99 19.14
N GLU A 130 -19.59 7.43 19.54
CA GLU A 130 -19.13 7.45 20.93
C GLU A 130 -18.83 8.85 21.43
N TYR A 131 -18.23 9.70 20.60
CA TYR A 131 -17.98 11.10 20.92
C TYR A 131 -19.30 11.85 21.15
N ALA A 132 -20.27 11.70 20.24
CA ALA A 132 -21.59 12.31 20.37
C ALA A 132 -22.33 11.82 21.63
N LYS A 133 -22.25 10.53 21.95
CA LYS A 133 -22.80 9.97 23.20
C LYS A 133 -22.11 10.54 24.43
N ALA A 134 -20.78 10.63 24.44
CA ALA A 134 -20.02 11.16 25.57
C ALA A 134 -20.37 12.63 25.83
N VAL A 135 -20.48 13.46 24.78
CA VAL A 135 -20.91 14.86 24.89
C VAL A 135 -22.35 14.95 25.40
N ARG A 136 -23.28 14.18 24.81
CA ARG A 136 -24.70 14.21 25.21
C ARG A 136 -24.90 13.79 26.67
N TYR A 137 -24.26 12.71 27.10
CA TYR A 137 -24.36 12.24 28.49
C TYR A 137 -23.62 13.17 29.46
N GLY A 138 -22.44 13.67 29.09
CA GLY A 138 -21.71 14.66 29.88
C GLY A 138 -22.54 15.92 30.14
N LEU A 139 -23.16 16.49 29.09
CA LEU A 139 -24.06 17.64 29.21
C LEU A 139 -25.30 17.30 30.04
N PHE A 140 -25.93 16.15 29.80
CA PHE A 140 -27.09 15.70 30.58
C PHE A 140 -26.75 15.65 32.08
N PHE A 141 -25.61 15.08 32.46
CA PHE A 141 -25.19 15.01 33.86
C PHE A 141 -24.85 16.38 34.45
N ILE A 142 -24.28 17.31 33.67
CA ILE A 142 -24.13 18.71 34.11
C ILE A 142 -25.50 19.33 34.40
N PHE A 143 -26.45 19.25 33.47
CA PHE A 143 -27.79 19.82 33.66
C PHE A 143 -28.53 19.19 34.84
N ALA A 144 -28.44 17.86 34.99
CA ALA A 144 -28.98 17.15 36.16
C ALA A 144 -28.33 17.66 37.46
N GLY A 145 -26.99 17.75 37.51
CA GLY A 145 -26.27 18.28 38.66
C GLY A 145 -26.71 19.70 39.04
N VAL A 146 -26.82 20.60 38.05
CA VAL A 146 -27.27 21.99 38.26
C VAL A 146 -28.71 22.04 38.78
N SER A 147 -29.62 21.24 38.22
CA SER A 147 -31.02 21.20 38.68
C SER A 147 -31.14 20.69 40.12
N PHE A 148 -30.32 19.74 40.54
CA PHE A 148 -30.25 19.33 41.95
C PHE A 148 -29.67 20.40 42.87
N ILE A 149 -28.70 21.21 42.40
CA ILE A 149 -28.18 22.37 43.16
C ILE A 149 -29.28 23.41 43.36
N VAL A 150 -30.05 23.73 42.31
CA VAL A 150 -31.18 24.68 42.40
C VAL A 150 -32.23 24.16 43.40
N MET A 151 -32.56 22.86 43.33
CA MET A 151 -33.51 22.24 44.25
C MET A 151 -33.01 22.25 45.71
N TRP A 152 -31.70 22.02 45.92
CA TRP A 152 -31.08 22.14 47.23
C TRP A 152 -31.27 23.55 47.81
N LEU A 153 -31.00 24.60 47.02
CA LEU A 153 -31.12 25.99 47.48
C LEU A 153 -32.57 26.43 47.76
N ALA A 154 -33.56 25.83 47.09
CA ALA A 154 -34.97 26.17 47.27
C ALA A 154 -35.63 25.50 48.50
N MET A 155 -35.01 24.46 49.07
CA MET A 155 -35.59 23.70 50.18
C MET A 155 -35.11 24.24 51.54
N ALA A 156 -36.05 24.49 52.46
CA ALA A 156 -35.74 24.96 53.82
C ALA A 156 -35.01 23.89 54.68
N SER A 157 -35.30 22.60 54.45
CA SER A 157 -34.68 21.47 55.15
C SER A 157 -34.26 20.36 54.16
N PRO A 158 -33.18 20.56 53.39
CA PRO A 158 -32.76 19.63 52.36
C PRO A 158 -32.18 18.35 52.97
N SER A 159 -32.65 17.20 52.50
CA SER A 159 -32.11 15.90 52.89
C SER A 159 -30.66 15.74 52.41
N VAL A 160 -29.87 14.92 53.11
CA VAL A 160 -28.46 14.66 52.77
C VAL A 160 -28.31 14.12 51.34
N ILE A 161 -29.29 13.36 50.85
CA ILE A 161 -29.31 12.79 49.50
C ILE A 161 -29.27 13.88 48.43
N VAL A 162 -30.04 14.96 48.60
CA VAL A 162 -30.10 16.07 47.64
C VAL A 162 -28.75 16.81 47.56
N LYS A 163 -27.97 16.78 48.65
CA LYS A 163 -26.61 17.38 48.69
C LYS A 163 -25.56 16.50 48.01
N LEU A 164 -25.72 15.18 48.03
CA LEU A 164 -24.77 14.23 47.43
C LEU A 164 -24.97 14.04 45.92
N LEU A 165 -26.20 14.16 45.42
CA LEU A 165 -26.52 13.98 44.00
C LEU A 165 -25.72 14.90 43.06
N PRO A 166 -25.54 16.21 43.33
CA PRO A 166 -24.69 17.07 42.52
C PRO A 166 -23.25 16.57 42.39
N VAL A 167 -22.68 16.03 43.47
CA VAL A 167 -21.31 15.49 43.48
C VAL A 167 -21.23 14.23 42.61
N ALA A 168 -22.22 13.33 42.74
CA ALA A 168 -22.30 12.13 41.92
C ALA A 168 -22.43 12.47 40.42
N TYR A 169 -23.28 13.43 40.07
CA TYR A 169 -23.45 13.89 38.69
C TYR A 169 -22.22 14.61 38.14
N ALA A 170 -21.55 15.42 38.96
CA ALA A 170 -20.29 16.06 38.57
C ALA A 170 -19.19 15.02 38.29
N TRP A 171 -19.10 13.98 39.12
CA TRP A 171 -18.16 12.87 38.92
C TRP A 171 -18.46 12.09 37.63
N LEU A 172 -19.74 11.78 37.36
CA LEU A 172 -20.14 11.13 36.10
C LEU A 172 -19.84 12.02 34.90
N ALA A 173 -20.18 13.30 34.95
CA ALA A 173 -19.86 14.26 33.89
C ALA A 173 -18.36 14.29 33.60
N LEU A 174 -17.53 14.42 34.64
CA LEU A 174 -16.07 14.41 34.51
C LEU A 174 -15.57 13.14 33.81
N ARG A 175 -16.11 11.96 34.15
CA ARG A 175 -15.76 10.70 33.50
C ARG A 175 -16.05 10.71 31.99
N TYR A 176 -17.19 11.27 31.57
CA TYR A 176 -17.52 11.38 30.15
C TYR A 176 -16.63 12.40 29.42
N PHE A 177 -16.36 13.55 30.03
CA PHE A 177 -15.47 14.56 29.43
C PHE A 177 -14.02 14.07 29.36
N HIS A 178 -13.54 13.32 30.35
CA HIS A 178 -12.20 12.74 30.34
C HIS A 178 -12.00 11.69 29.23
N LYS A 179 -13.08 11.11 28.70
CA LYS A 179 -13.02 10.18 27.56
C LYS A 179 -12.82 10.90 26.22
N LEU A 180 -13.23 12.17 26.09
CA LEU A 180 -13.21 12.90 24.82
C LEU A 180 -11.81 13.01 24.18
N PRO A 181 -10.73 13.35 24.92
CA PRO A 181 -9.39 13.45 24.32
C PRO A 181 -8.88 12.12 23.76
N GLY A 182 -9.31 10.99 24.34
CA GLY A 182 -8.98 9.66 23.84
C GLY A 182 -9.65 9.40 22.49
N LEU A 183 -10.94 9.71 22.38
CA LEU A 183 -11.72 9.56 21.15
C LEU A 183 -11.20 10.46 20.02
N GLU A 184 -10.73 11.66 20.34
CA GLU A 184 -10.12 12.57 19.36
C GLU A 184 -8.80 12.00 18.80
N LYS A 185 -7.91 11.52 19.67
CA LYS A 185 -6.66 10.86 19.25
C LYS A 185 -6.91 9.61 18.40
N GLU A 186 -7.91 8.81 18.75
CA GLU A 186 -8.30 7.63 17.98
C GLU A 186 -8.84 8.00 16.59
N TYR A 187 -9.59 9.10 16.49
CA TYR A 187 -10.06 9.64 15.21
C TYR A 187 -8.91 10.11 14.32
N GLU A 188 -7.99 10.89 14.87
CA GLU A 188 -6.81 11.38 14.16
C GLU A 188 -5.95 10.22 13.65
N LYS A 189 -5.67 9.23 14.51
CA LYS A 189 -4.94 8.03 14.12
C LYS A 189 -5.62 7.29 12.99
N SER A 190 -6.93 7.05 13.10
CA SER A 190 -7.70 6.39 12.05
C SER A 190 -7.66 7.17 10.73
N THR A 191 -7.65 8.50 10.79
CA THR A 191 -7.54 9.37 9.61
C THR A 191 -6.18 9.23 8.92
N LEU A 192 -5.09 9.17 9.69
CA LEU A 192 -3.75 8.91 9.17
C LEU A 192 -3.66 7.52 8.53
N ASP A 193 -4.21 6.50 9.19
CA ASP A 193 -4.22 5.13 8.69
C ASP A 193 -5.00 5.02 7.36
N VAL A 194 -6.13 5.72 7.22
CA VAL A 194 -6.90 5.78 5.96
C VAL A 194 -6.05 6.42 4.86
N ASN A 195 -5.39 7.54 5.15
CA ASN A 195 -4.52 8.22 4.18
C ASN A 195 -3.38 7.30 3.72
N ASP A 196 -2.78 6.54 4.65
CA ASP A 196 -1.75 5.56 4.33
C ASP A 196 -2.26 4.44 3.41
N VAL A 197 -3.47 3.92 3.66
CA VAL A 197 -4.11 2.91 2.79
C VAL A 197 -4.37 3.48 1.40
N LEU A 198 -4.88 4.71 1.31
CA LEU A 198 -5.15 5.38 0.04
C LEU A 198 -3.86 5.68 -0.73
N ARG A 199 -2.80 6.12 -0.05
CA ARG A 199 -1.49 6.38 -0.64
C ARG A 199 -0.84 5.13 -1.21
N ARG A 200 -1.04 3.98 -0.56
CA ARG A 200 -0.51 2.68 -1.01
C ARG A 200 -1.40 1.98 -2.02
N ARG A 201 -2.58 2.52 -2.33
CA ARG A 201 -3.50 1.89 -3.28
C ARG A 201 -2.95 1.99 -4.71
N VAL A 202 -2.93 0.86 -5.39
CA VAL A 202 -2.72 0.82 -6.84
C VAL A 202 -4.08 0.74 -7.52
N ASP A 203 -4.59 1.86 -8.04
CA ASP A 203 -5.94 1.90 -8.65
C ASP A 203 -6.03 1.12 -9.96
N SER A 204 -4.99 1.21 -10.79
CA SER A 204 -4.96 0.52 -12.09
C SER A 204 -3.53 0.14 -12.49
N LEU A 205 -3.44 -0.92 -13.31
CA LEU A 205 -2.18 -1.37 -13.89
C LEU A 205 -1.98 -0.75 -15.28
N ASN A 206 -0.80 -0.16 -15.49
CA ASN A 206 -0.37 0.30 -16.81
C ASN A 206 0.21 -0.90 -17.59
N TRP A 207 -0.69 -1.68 -18.20
CA TRP A 207 -0.36 -2.91 -18.92
C TRP A 207 0.70 -2.70 -20.01
N LYS A 208 0.61 -1.60 -20.78
CA LYS A 208 1.57 -1.28 -21.84
C LYS A 208 2.99 -1.17 -21.30
N THR A 209 3.16 -0.42 -20.20
CA THR A 209 4.47 -0.21 -19.57
C THR A 209 4.95 -1.48 -18.86
N LEU A 210 4.03 -2.21 -18.21
CA LEU A 210 4.33 -3.48 -17.54
C LEU A 210 4.86 -4.51 -18.55
N ILE A 211 4.16 -4.71 -19.67
CA ILE A 211 4.57 -5.60 -20.76
C ILE A 211 5.94 -5.19 -21.31
N HIS A 212 6.11 -3.91 -21.62
CA HIS A 212 7.37 -3.40 -22.17
C HIS A 212 8.56 -3.66 -21.23
N LYS A 213 8.42 -3.31 -19.95
CA LYS A 213 9.48 -3.50 -18.96
C LYS A 213 9.74 -4.96 -18.66
N LEU A 214 8.71 -5.80 -18.57
CA LEU A 214 8.87 -7.24 -18.41
C LEU A 214 9.60 -7.84 -19.62
N ALA A 215 9.28 -7.41 -20.84
CA ALA A 215 9.96 -7.90 -22.04
C ALA A 215 11.45 -7.54 -22.06
N LEU A 216 11.81 -6.34 -21.59
CA LEU A 216 13.21 -5.92 -21.42
C LEU A 216 13.90 -6.70 -20.29
N VAL A 217 13.29 -6.74 -19.10
CA VAL A 217 13.85 -7.43 -17.93
C VAL A 217 14.05 -8.90 -18.24
N LEU A 218 13.06 -9.61 -18.78
CA LEU A 218 13.16 -11.04 -19.10
C LEU A 218 14.03 -11.33 -20.34
N GLY A 219 14.38 -10.30 -21.11
CA GLY A 219 15.16 -10.44 -22.34
C GLY A 219 14.37 -11.02 -23.53
N TYR A 220 13.04 -10.93 -23.50
CA TYR A 220 12.18 -11.37 -24.60
C TYR A 220 12.18 -10.38 -25.76
N LYS A 221 12.59 -9.13 -25.52
CA LYS A 221 12.74 -8.10 -26.54
C LYS A 221 14.14 -7.49 -26.47
N ARG A 222 14.83 -7.45 -27.61
CA ARG A 222 16.04 -6.64 -27.80
C ARG A 222 15.66 -5.38 -28.58
N VAL A 223 15.90 -4.22 -28.00
CA VAL A 223 15.68 -2.93 -28.69
C VAL A 223 17.04 -2.44 -29.18
N PRO A 224 17.25 -2.25 -30.49
CA PRO A 224 18.49 -1.71 -31.02
C PRO A 224 18.80 -0.34 -30.38
N GLY A 225 20.01 -0.16 -29.84
CA GLY A 225 20.43 1.09 -29.19
C GLY A 225 19.97 1.31 -27.74
N VAL A 226 19.21 0.37 -27.15
CA VAL A 226 18.92 0.38 -25.71
C VAL A 226 19.69 -0.76 -25.04
N GLU A 227 20.78 -0.42 -24.37
CA GLU A 227 21.44 -1.35 -23.47
C GLU A 227 20.55 -1.52 -22.23
N VAL A 228 20.06 -2.74 -22.04
CA VAL A 228 19.26 -3.08 -20.85
C VAL A 228 20.18 -3.22 -19.63
N PHE A 229 21.46 -3.53 -19.87
CA PHE A 229 22.46 -3.83 -18.84
C PHE A 229 23.65 -2.90 -18.96
N ASP A 230 24.08 -2.37 -17.84
CA ASP A 230 25.42 -1.81 -17.72
C ASP A 230 26.36 -2.96 -17.37
N VAL A 231 27.28 -3.29 -18.27
CA VAL A 231 28.38 -4.18 -17.95
C VAL A 231 29.45 -3.28 -17.35
N ASP A 232 29.58 -3.30 -16.02
CA ASP A 232 30.76 -2.75 -15.36
C ASP A 232 31.96 -3.62 -15.81
N VAL A 233 32.47 -3.36 -17.01
CA VAL A 233 33.74 -3.92 -17.48
C VAL A 233 34.79 -3.15 -16.71
N ASP A 234 35.34 -3.79 -15.67
CA ASP A 234 36.54 -3.30 -14.99
C ASP A 234 37.67 -3.23 -16.04
N HIS A 235 37.83 -2.06 -16.66
CA HIS A 235 38.89 -1.82 -17.66
C HIS A 235 40.29 -2.01 -17.07
N ASP A 236 40.42 -2.04 -15.74
CA ASP A 236 41.66 -2.39 -15.03
C ASP A 236 42.01 -3.89 -15.10
N GLN A 237 41.04 -4.79 -15.32
CA GLN A 237 41.33 -6.22 -15.52
C GLN A 237 41.74 -6.54 -16.96
N ILE A 238 41.14 -5.88 -17.95
CA ILE A 238 41.50 -6.09 -19.38
C ILE A 238 42.91 -5.57 -19.67
N ASN A 239 43.31 -4.46 -19.05
CA ASN A 239 44.68 -3.95 -19.18
C ASN A 239 45.73 -4.80 -18.42
N ARG A 240 45.35 -5.73 -17.55
CA ARG A 240 46.30 -6.65 -16.90
C ARG A 240 46.44 -7.99 -17.62
N SER A 241 45.42 -8.44 -18.36
CA SER A 241 45.50 -9.68 -19.14
C SER A 241 46.12 -9.50 -20.53
N ALA A 242 46.22 -8.27 -21.04
CA ALA A 242 46.88 -7.98 -22.31
C ALA A 242 48.43 -7.89 -22.21
N TYR A 243 49.01 -8.03 -21.01
CA TYR A 243 50.45 -7.95 -20.75
C TYR A 243 51.04 -9.25 -20.16
N HIS A 244 50.36 -10.38 -20.32
CA HIS A 244 50.90 -11.71 -19.99
C HIS A 244 50.90 -12.63 -21.20
#